data_AF-A0A699RAF4-F1
#
_entry.id   AF-A0A699RAF4-F1
#
_cell.length_a   1.000
_cell.length_b   1.000
_cell.length_c   1.000
_cell.angle_alpha   90.00
_cell.angle_beta   90.00
_cell.angle_gamma   90.00
#
_symmetry.space_group_name_H-M   'P 1'
#
loop_
_entity.id
_entity.type
_entity.pdbx_description
1 polymer ?
#
loop_
_entity_poly.entity_id
_entity_poly.type
_entity_poly.pdbx_seq_one_letter_code
_entity_poly.pdbx_strand_id
1 'polypeptide(L)'
;MLNIWRQSRPFTAYIKGNEESVMQEVSTKLGLLHYNEYYSIDTVLYQKDDLVPGQPEGWRWLRDIRVAFEHENFFGSGLFKEISHLLLTNCDLRVLVAYPDGRVETELTYLHSIISGNRNATTFSQDESFLLIFGHEDGFRWEGMVYKSDKWKKLSIM
;
A
#
# COMPACT_ATOMS: atom_id res chain seq x y z
N MET A 1 -17.98 8.38 0.87
CA MET A 1 -17.22 7.12 1.00
C MET A 1 -18.10 5.96 1.48
N LEU A 2 -18.77 6.03 2.63
CA LEU A 2 -19.56 4.90 3.17
C LEU A 2 -20.58 4.29 2.19
N ASN A 3 -21.27 5.11 1.39
CA ASN A 3 -22.28 4.63 0.43
C ASN A 3 -21.73 3.65 -0.63
N ILE A 4 -20.42 3.67 -0.88
CA ILE A 4 -19.74 2.78 -1.84
C ILE A 4 -18.82 1.76 -1.16
N TRP A 5 -18.69 1.76 0.16
CA TRP A 5 -17.74 0.93 0.92
C TRP A 5 -17.80 -0.56 0.58
N ARG A 6 -19.02 -1.11 0.54
CA ARG A 6 -19.28 -2.53 0.22
C ARG A 6 -19.35 -2.81 -1.28
N GLN A 7 -19.11 -1.81 -2.12
CA GLN A 7 -19.15 -1.94 -3.57
C GLN A 7 -17.71 -1.99 -4.11
N SER A 8 -17.12 -3.19 -4.21
CA SER A 8 -15.68 -3.37 -4.49
C SER A 8 -15.18 -2.56 -5.69
N ARG A 9 -15.90 -2.59 -6.84
CA ARG A 9 -15.47 -1.87 -8.04
C ARG A 9 -15.54 -0.34 -7.88
N PRO A 10 -16.67 0.27 -7.49
CA PRO A 10 -16.72 1.70 -7.17
C PRO A 10 -15.71 2.14 -6.10
N PHE A 11 -15.52 1.32 -5.07
CA PHE A 11 -14.61 1.64 -3.98
C PHE A 11 -13.14 1.59 -4.42
N THR A 12 -12.71 0.54 -5.12
CA THR A 12 -11.38 0.49 -5.73
C THR A 12 -11.14 1.67 -6.68
N ALA A 13 -12.15 2.05 -7.48
CA ALA A 13 -12.05 3.21 -8.36
C ALA A 13 -11.87 4.53 -7.58
N TYR A 14 -12.56 4.68 -6.45
CA TYR A 14 -12.40 5.82 -5.57
C TYR A 14 -11.03 5.85 -4.86
N ILE A 15 -10.46 4.68 -4.53
CA ILE A 15 -9.14 4.62 -3.92
C ILE A 15 -8.03 4.92 -4.94
N LYS A 16 -8.03 4.26 -6.09
CA LYS A 16 -6.90 4.33 -7.05
C LYS A 16 -7.26 4.56 -8.52
N GLY A 17 -8.53 4.59 -8.90
CA GLY A 17 -8.95 4.37 -10.29
C GLY A 17 -9.11 5.59 -11.19
N ASN A 18 -9.00 6.83 -10.70
CA ASN A 18 -9.19 8.04 -11.53
C ASN A 18 -8.52 9.30 -10.96
N GLU A 19 -8.68 10.42 -11.68
CA GLU A 19 -8.15 11.75 -11.31
C GLU A 19 -8.77 12.34 -10.03
N GLU A 20 -9.86 11.76 -9.53
CA GLU A 20 -10.51 12.16 -8.27
C GLU A 20 -10.24 11.14 -7.15
N SER A 21 -9.33 10.19 -7.38
CA SER A 21 -9.05 9.11 -6.44
C SER A 21 -8.19 9.58 -5.27
N VAL A 22 -8.27 8.84 -4.17
CA VAL A 22 -7.45 9.07 -2.98
C VAL A 22 -5.96 9.05 -3.34
N MET A 23 -5.52 8.14 -4.22
CA MET A 23 -4.12 8.06 -4.63
C MET A 23 -3.64 9.28 -5.43
N GLN A 24 -4.50 9.95 -6.20
CA GLN A 24 -4.17 11.25 -6.82
C GLN A 24 -3.97 12.33 -5.76
N GLU A 25 -4.83 12.38 -4.74
CA GLU A 25 -4.68 13.34 -3.63
C GLU A 25 -3.39 13.09 -2.86
N VAL A 26 -3.10 11.83 -2.54
CA VAL A 26 -1.86 11.41 -1.87
C VAL A 26 -0.64 11.76 -2.69
N SER A 27 -0.62 11.46 -4.00
CA SER A 27 0.52 11.78 -4.86
C SER A 27 0.75 13.28 -4.93
N THR A 28 -0.31 14.07 -5.02
CA THR A 28 -0.24 15.54 -5.01
C THR A 28 0.34 16.07 -3.71
N LYS A 29 -0.14 15.58 -2.56
CA LYS A 29 0.37 15.98 -1.23
C LYS A 29 1.84 15.63 -1.02
N LEU A 30 2.30 14.52 -1.59
CA LEU A 30 3.68 14.08 -1.50
C LEU A 30 4.59 14.72 -2.57
N GLY A 31 4.04 15.49 -3.51
CA GLY A 31 4.80 16.03 -4.64
C GLY A 31 5.33 14.94 -5.58
N LEU A 32 4.63 13.80 -5.67
CA LEU A 32 4.99 12.64 -6.49
C LEU A 32 4.01 12.47 -7.65
N LEU A 33 4.51 11.85 -8.72
CA LEU A 33 3.68 11.29 -9.78
C LEU A 33 3.19 9.91 -9.35
N HIS A 34 2.09 9.43 -9.94
CA HIS A 34 1.63 8.05 -9.72
C HIS A 34 1.32 7.35 -11.03
N TYR A 35 1.29 6.02 -10.99
CA TYR A 35 0.88 5.15 -12.09
C TYR A 35 0.20 3.91 -11.53
N ASN A 36 -0.89 3.48 -12.14
CA ASN A 36 -1.67 2.34 -11.68
C ASN A 36 -1.30 1.07 -12.43
N GLU A 37 -1.49 -0.07 -11.80
CA GLU A 37 -1.30 -1.40 -12.38
C GLU A 37 0.14 -1.62 -12.90
N TYR A 38 1.14 -1.22 -12.13
CA TYR A 38 2.56 -1.31 -12.50
C TYR A 38 3.12 -2.69 -12.18
N TYR A 39 3.21 -3.58 -13.18
CA TYR A 39 3.67 -4.97 -13.00
C TYR A 39 2.96 -5.70 -11.85
N SER A 40 1.62 -5.63 -11.86
CA SER A 40 0.75 -6.24 -10.83
C SER A 40 0.79 -5.58 -9.45
N ILE A 41 1.42 -4.41 -9.33
CA ILE A 41 1.26 -3.51 -8.17
C ILE A 41 0.12 -2.55 -8.47
N ASP A 42 -0.83 -2.43 -7.55
CA ASP A 42 -2.02 -1.60 -7.72
C ASP A 42 -1.69 -0.14 -8.09
N THR A 43 -0.79 0.49 -7.34
CA THR A 43 -0.31 1.85 -7.62
C THR A 43 1.15 2.02 -7.20
N VAL A 44 1.93 2.71 -8.03
CA VAL A 44 3.29 3.15 -7.68
C VAL A 44 3.38 4.68 -7.71
N LEU A 45 4.07 5.27 -6.75
CA LEU A 45 4.43 6.69 -6.74
C LEU A 45 5.91 6.86 -7.01
N TYR A 46 6.26 7.88 -7.78
CA TYR A 46 7.60 8.12 -8.29
C TYR A 46 7.87 9.60 -8.54
N GLN A 47 9.14 9.98 -8.62
CA GLN A 47 9.60 11.29 -9.08
C GLN A 47 9.77 11.27 -10.59
N LYS A 48 9.70 12.45 -11.22
CA LYS A 48 9.95 12.56 -12.67
C LYS A 48 11.31 11.99 -13.08
N ASP A 49 12.32 12.15 -12.24
CA ASP A 49 13.68 11.67 -12.50
C ASP A 49 13.82 10.14 -12.37
N ASP A 50 12.84 9.46 -11.77
CA ASP A 50 12.81 8.00 -11.68
C ASP A 50 12.47 7.35 -13.03
N LEU A 51 11.98 8.11 -14.00
CA LEU A 51 11.69 7.62 -15.34
C LEU A 51 12.97 7.21 -16.08
N VAL A 52 12.89 6.16 -16.91
CA VAL A 52 13.95 5.81 -17.85
C VAL A 52 14.11 6.95 -18.87
N PRO A 53 15.32 7.53 -19.02
CA PRO A 53 15.56 8.59 -20.00
C PRO A 53 15.30 8.12 -21.43
N GLY A 54 14.67 8.98 -22.25
CA GLY A 54 14.45 8.71 -23.68
C GLY A 54 13.40 7.64 -23.99
N GLN A 55 12.58 7.23 -23.01
CA GLN A 55 11.48 6.31 -23.28
C GLN A 55 10.43 6.91 -24.23
N PRO A 56 9.69 6.08 -24.99
CA PRO A 56 8.63 6.57 -25.86
C PRO A 56 7.53 7.29 -25.08
N GLU A 57 6.89 8.28 -25.72
CA GLU A 57 5.79 9.01 -25.12
C GLU A 57 4.63 8.06 -24.73
N GLY A 58 4.04 8.31 -23.57
CA GLY A 58 2.98 7.46 -23.01
C GLY A 58 3.46 6.22 -22.26
N TRP A 59 4.71 5.79 -22.45
CA TRP A 59 5.28 4.68 -21.68
C TRP A 59 5.75 5.18 -20.31
N ARG A 60 5.79 4.26 -19.34
CA ARG A 60 6.16 4.53 -17.95
C ARG A 60 7.11 3.45 -17.45
N TRP A 61 8.32 3.43 -17.96
CA TRP A 61 9.41 2.63 -17.44
C TRP A 61 10.07 3.38 -16.29
N LEU A 62 10.08 2.77 -15.10
CA LEU A 62 10.66 3.33 -13.89
C LEU A 62 11.99 2.64 -13.59
N ARG A 63 12.98 3.43 -13.19
CA ARG A 63 14.26 2.97 -12.64
C ARG A 63 14.22 2.86 -11.12
N ASP A 64 13.30 3.56 -10.49
CA ASP A 64 13.10 3.56 -9.05
C ASP A 64 11.62 3.82 -8.71
N ILE A 65 11.20 3.40 -7.51
CA ILE A 65 9.84 3.58 -7.00
C ILE A 65 9.95 4.20 -5.60
N ARG A 66 9.20 5.27 -5.35
CA ARG A 66 9.16 5.91 -4.03
C ARG A 66 8.17 5.22 -3.11
N VAL A 67 6.97 4.95 -3.59
CA VAL A 67 5.95 4.20 -2.84
C VAL A 67 5.36 3.11 -3.70
N ALA A 68 5.34 1.88 -3.19
CA ALA A 68 4.54 0.79 -3.73
C ALA A 68 3.30 0.61 -2.86
N PHE A 69 2.12 0.58 -3.47
CA PHE A 69 0.83 0.56 -2.80
C PHE A 69 0.00 -0.59 -3.33
N GLU A 70 -0.54 -1.41 -2.42
CA GLU A 70 -1.52 -2.46 -2.68
C GLU A 70 -2.80 -2.22 -1.87
N HIS A 71 -3.93 -2.61 -2.45
CA HIS A 71 -5.26 -2.42 -1.88
C HIS A 71 -6.11 -3.68 -2.01
N GLU A 72 -6.48 -4.25 -0.86
CA GLU A 72 -7.32 -5.46 -0.80
C GLU A 72 -8.68 -5.17 -0.15
N ASN A 73 -9.75 -5.45 -0.89
CA ASN A 73 -11.14 -5.34 -0.40
C ASN A 73 -11.52 -6.52 0.51
N PHE A 74 -10.89 -7.68 0.35
CA PHE A 74 -11.24 -8.95 0.99
C PHE A 74 -10.17 -9.35 2.01
N PHE A 75 -10.29 -8.82 3.23
CA PHE A 75 -9.33 -9.04 4.33
C PHE A 75 -9.02 -10.51 4.63
N GLY A 76 -9.99 -11.42 4.46
CA GLY A 76 -9.83 -12.85 4.78
C GLY A 76 -9.18 -13.72 3.70
N SER A 77 -8.83 -13.16 2.53
CA SER A 77 -8.20 -13.93 1.46
C SER A 77 -7.40 -13.02 0.52
N GLY A 78 -6.08 -13.19 0.44
CA GLY A 78 -5.28 -12.54 -0.59
C GLY A 78 -4.18 -11.62 -0.07
N LEU A 79 -4.27 -11.14 1.17
CA LEU A 79 -3.29 -10.20 1.75
C LEU A 79 -1.83 -10.69 1.66
N PHE A 80 -1.59 -11.99 1.80
CA PHE A 80 -0.26 -12.57 1.63
C PHE A 80 0.32 -12.38 0.22
N LYS A 81 -0.52 -12.36 -0.82
CA LYS A 81 -0.10 -12.13 -2.21
C LYS A 81 0.34 -10.68 -2.38
N GLU A 82 -0.45 -9.75 -1.86
CA GLU A 82 -0.14 -8.32 -1.89
C GLU A 82 1.14 -8.00 -1.11
N ILE A 83 1.32 -8.58 0.08
CA ILE A 83 2.60 -8.49 0.81
C ILE A 83 3.74 -9.08 -0.03
N SER A 84 3.53 -10.20 -0.72
CA SER A 84 4.57 -10.82 -1.54
C SER A 84 5.02 -9.91 -2.68
N HIS A 85 4.11 -9.20 -3.34
CA HIS A 85 4.46 -8.19 -4.34
C HIS A 85 5.31 -7.07 -3.71
N LEU A 86 4.81 -6.46 -2.64
CA LEU A 86 5.49 -5.36 -1.93
C LEU A 86 6.90 -5.73 -1.44
N LEU A 87 7.08 -6.96 -0.95
CA LEU A 87 8.37 -7.45 -0.45
C LEU A 87 9.43 -7.62 -1.54
N LEU A 88 9.01 -7.82 -2.79
CA LEU A 88 9.91 -7.95 -3.94
C LEU A 88 10.22 -6.60 -4.61
N THR A 89 9.38 -5.60 -4.37
CA THR A 89 9.56 -4.25 -4.93
C THR A 89 10.65 -3.49 -4.18
N ASN A 90 11.65 -3.00 -4.91
CA ASN A 90 12.58 -2.01 -4.38
C ASN A 90 11.88 -0.63 -4.35
N CYS A 91 11.69 -0.09 -3.16
CA CYS A 91 11.08 1.21 -2.95
C CYS A 91 11.34 1.74 -1.53
N ASP A 92 11.13 3.05 -1.34
CA ASP A 92 11.29 3.73 -0.06
C ASP A 92 10.18 3.32 0.94
N LEU A 93 8.94 3.16 0.47
CA LEU A 93 7.80 2.76 1.31
C LEU A 93 6.90 1.72 0.63
N ARG A 94 6.54 0.69 1.40
CA ARG A 94 5.54 -0.33 1.02
C ARG A 94 4.27 -0.08 1.81
N VAL A 95 3.14 0.00 1.13
CA VAL A 95 1.84 0.29 1.74
C VAL A 95 0.85 -0.79 1.36
N LEU A 96 0.23 -1.41 2.35
CA LEU A 96 -0.93 -2.28 2.18
C LEU A 96 -2.14 -1.63 2.85
N VAL A 97 -3.22 -1.43 2.09
CA VAL A 97 -4.51 -1.02 2.62
C VAL A 97 -5.47 -2.18 2.57
N ALA A 98 -6.15 -2.46 3.69
CA ALA A 98 -7.16 -3.51 3.77
C ALA A 98 -8.34 -3.13 4.68
N TYR A 99 -9.44 -3.87 4.57
CA TYR A 99 -10.70 -3.55 5.24
C TYR A 99 -11.21 -4.73 6.08
N PRO A 100 -10.76 -4.85 7.34
CA PRO A 100 -11.19 -5.93 8.21
C PRO A 100 -12.66 -5.77 8.65
N ASP A 101 -13.38 -6.88 8.68
CA ASP A 101 -14.77 -7.01 9.13
C ASP A 101 -14.90 -7.70 10.51
N GLY A 102 -13.78 -7.94 11.20
CA GLY A 102 -13.74 -8.65 12.47
C GLY A 102 -12.38 -8.63 13.16
N ARG A 103 -12.03 -9.76 13.78
CA ARG A 103 -10.76 -9.94 14.51
C ARG A 103 -9.58 -9.97 13.54
N VAL A 104 -8.54 -9.20 13.85
CA VAL A 104 -7.38 -9.00 12.97
C VAL A 104 -6.11 -9.67 13.49
N GLU A 105 -6.11 -10.19 14.71
CA GLU A 105 -4.91 -10.62 15.42
C GLU A 105 -4.22 -11.79 14.73
N THR A 106 -4.99 -12.79 14.27
CA THR A 106 -4.46 -13.94 13.53
C THR A 106 -3.81 -13.50 12.22
N GLU A 107 -4.48 -12.60 11.49
CA GLU A 107 -3.99 -12.11 10.21
C GLU A 107 -2.74 -11.25 10.41
N LEU A 108 -2.75 -10.31 11.37
CA LEU A 108 -1.57 -9.51 11.72
C LEU A 108 -0.36 -10.36 12.09
N THR A 109 -0.58 -11.44 12.85
CA THR A 109 0.48 -12.39 13.22
C THR A 109 1.03 -13.09 11.97
N TYR A 110 0.15 -13.51 11.07
CA TYR A 110 0.55 -14.17 9.83
C TYR A 110 1.31 -13.23 8.89
N LEU A 111 0.78 -12.03 8.62
CA LEU A 111 1.44 -11.01 7.81
C LEU A 111 2.81 -10.63 8.38
N HIS A 112 2.93 -10.51 9.70
CA HIS A 112 4.21 -10.27 10.37
C HIS A 112 5.20 -11.40 10.10
N SER A 113 4.76 -12.66 10.20
CA SER A 113 5.60 -13.82 9.93
C SER A 113 6.14 -13.83 8.51
N ILE A 114 5.32 -13.44 7.51
CA ILE A 114 5.75 -13.34 6.11
C ILE A 114 6.85 -12.28 5.95
N ILE A 115 6.64 -11.07 6.48
CA ILE A 115 7.62 -9.98 6.37
C ILE A 115 8.91 -10.36 7.10
N SER A 116 8.82 -10.97 8.29
CA SER A 116 9.97 -11.40 9.09
C SER A 116 10.87 -12.43 8.38
N GLY A 117 10.31 -13.22 7.46
CA GLY A 117 11.05 -14.17 6.66
C GLY A 117 11.86 -13.54 5.51
N ASN A 118 11.66 -12.26 5.22
CA ASN A 118 12.38 -11.56 4.16
C ASN A 118 13.80 -11.18 4.63
N ARG A 119 14.80 -11.34 3.75
CA ARG A 119 16.20 -10.95 4.03
C ARG A 119 16.39 -9.48 4.41
N ASN A 120 15.46 -8.60 4.04
CA ASN A 120 15.48 -7.17 4.33
C ASN A 120 14.58 -6.79 5.52
N ALA A 121 13.99 -7.76 6.25
CA ALA A 121 13.07 -7.50 7.35
C ALA A 121 13.64 -6.54 8.41
N THR A 122 14.93 -6.71 8.75
CA THR A 122 15.62 -5.82 9.70
C THR A 122 15.64 -4.38 9.21
N THR A 123 15.97 -4.17 7.93
CA THR A 123 15.96 -2.84 7.29
C THR A 123 14.55 -2.26 7.31
N PHE A 124 13.54 -3.04 6.92
CA PHE A 124 12.15 -2.58 6.93
C PHE A 124 11.69 -2.12 8.31
N SER A 125 12.11 -2.82 9.37
CA SER A 125 11.81 -2.45 10.75
C SER A 125 12.55 -1.18 11.19
N GLN A 126 13.81 -1.02 10.81
CA GLN A 126 14.62 0.14 11.21
C GLN A 126 14.12 1.42 10.55
N ASP A 127 13.83 1.33 9.25
CA ASP A 127 13.42 2.47 8.42
C ASP A 127 11.91 2.74 8.53
N GLU A 128 11.14 1.85 9.19
CA GLU A 128 9.68 1.88 9.23
C GLU A 128 9.06 1.88 7.81
N SER A 129 9.71 1.20 6.87
CA SER A 129 9.44 1.24 5.42
C SER A 129 8.34 0.27 4.95
N PHE A 130 7.51 -0.21 5.87
CA PHE A 130 6.35 -1.06 5.60
C PHE A 130 5.17 -0.61 6.46
N LEU A 131 4.16 -0.06 5.81
CA LEU A 131 2.96 0.52 6.40
C LEU A 131 1.74 -0.34 6.07
N LEU A 132 1.00 -0.72 7.10
CA LEU A 132 -0.29 -1.37 7.01
C LEU A 132 -1.37 -0.38 7.46
N ILE A 133 -2.42 -0.21 6.66
CA ILE A 133 -3.55 0.66 6.96
C ILE A 133 -4.83 -0.18 6.95
N PHE A 134 -5.56 -0.14 8.05
CA PHE A 134 -6.90 -0.71 8.12
C PHE A 134 -7.96 0.37 8.06
N GLY A 135 -8.90 0.21 7.13
CA GLY A 135 -10.14 0.97 7.11
C GLY A 135 -11.27 0.16 7.75
N HIS A 136 -11.97 0.75 8.71
CA HIS A 136 -13.12 0.12 9.36
C HIS A 136 -14.40 0.88 9.01
N GLU A 137 -15.43 0.13 8.61
CA GLU A 137 -16.77 0.69 8.37
C GLU A 137 -17.38 1.21 9.68
N ASP A 138 -17.23 0.44 10.75
CA ASP A 138 -17.72 0.79 12.08
C ASP A 138 -16.97 2.00 12.65
N GLY A 139 -17.73 3.04 12.98
CA GLY A 139 -17.18 4.33 13.41
C GLY A 139 -16.37 5.07 12.35
N PHE A 140 -16.36 4.60 11.09
CA PHE A 140 -15.62 5.14 9.95
C PHE A 140 -14.19 5.58 10.33
N ARG A 141 -13.42 4.62 10.84
CA ARG A 141 -12.09 4.85 11.41
C ARG A 141 -10.98 4.23 10.56
N TRP A 142 -9.81 4.83 10.64
CA TRP A 142 -8.60 4.35 9.99
C TRP A 142 -7.51 4.09 11.02
N GLU A 143 -6.84 2.95 10.91
CA GLU A 143 -5.75 2.56 11.81
C GLU A 143 -4.48 2.30 10.98
N GLY A 144 -3.44 3.09 11.23
CA GLY A 144 -2.12 2.92 10.62
C GLY A 144 -1.17 2.17 11.54
N MET A 145 -0.36 1.27 10.99
CA MET A 145 0.65 0.49 11.71
C MET A 145 1.90 0.34 10.87
N VAL A 146 3.07 0.50 11.48
CA VAL A 146 4.34 0.20 10.83
C VAL A 146 4.90 -1.12 11.34
N TYR A 147 5.56 -1.85 10.44
CA TYR A 147 6.26 -3.08 10.80
C TYR A 147 7.46 -2.78 11.70
N LYS A 148 7.58 -3.48 12.83
CA LYS A 148 8.82 -3.62 13.59
C LYS A 148 9.13 -5.10 13.78
N SER A 149 10.41 -5.44 13.95
CA SER A 149 10.86 -6.83 14.08
C SER A 149 10.21 -7.58 15.23
N ASP A 150 9.83 -6.90 16.32
CA ASP A 150 9.15 -7.49 17.46
C ASP A 150 7.63 -7.54 17.31
N LYS A 151 7.01 -6.50 16.75
CA LYS A 151 5.55 -6.39 16.58
C LYS A 151 5.15 -5.26 15.63
N TRP A 152 3.88 -5.24 15.26
CA TRP A 152 3.28 -4.06 14.65
C TRP A 152 3.22 -2.89 15.64
N LYS A 153 3.72 -1.73 15.23
CA LYS A 153 3.66 -0.48 15.99
C LYS A 153 2.52 0.38 15.43
N LYS A 154 1.45 0.55 16.21
CA LYS A 154 0.36 1.48 15.86
C LYS A 154 0.89 2.91 15.77
N LEU A 155 0.47 3.63 14.73
CA LEU A 155 0.71 5.05 14.59
C LEU A 155 -0.29 5.82 15.45
N SER A 156 0.21 6.77 16.24
CA SER A 156 -0.65 7.76 16.89
C SER A 156 -1.08 8.77 15.83
N ILE A 157 -2.33 8.69 15.39
CA ILE A 157 -2.94 9.72 14.53
C ILE A 157 -3.31 10.88 15.46
N MET A 158 -2.66 12.03 15.30
CA MET A 158 -2.99 13.28 16.01
C MET A 158 -4.12 14.02 15.32
#